data_AF-A0A7C3C006-F1
#
_entry.id   AF-A0A7C3C006-F1
#
_cell.length_a   1.000
_cell.length_b   1.000
_cell.length_c   1.000
_cell.angle_alpha   90.00
_cell.angle_beta   90.00
_cell.angle_gamma   90.00
#
_symmetry.space_group_name_H-M   'P 1'
#
loop_
_entity.id
_entity.type
_entity.pdbx_description
1 polymer ?
#
loop_
_entity_poly.entity_id
_entity_poly.type
_entity_poly.pdbx_seq_one_letter_code
_entity_poly.pdbx_strand_id
1 'polypeptide(L)'
;QDAIAILKSQKAVDIKSSRLQVDKKAKAIKQIEEFDFDRELFEKLREKRTELASEMGVPAYIIFSDKTLKHLANDMPTNKEEMLEVNGVGMKKYEQFGEEFLAVINA
;
A
#
# COMPACT_ATOMS: atom_id res chain seq x y z
N GLN A 1 -43.76 -7.45 -4.67
CA GLN A 1 -43.09 -6.20 -4.25
C GLN A 1 -42.25 -6.47 -2.99
N ASP A 2 -41.58 -7.63 -3.02
CA ASP A 2 -40.17 -7.93 -2.80
C ASP A 2 -39.38 -7.15 -1.73
N ALA A 3 -38.97 -7.94 -0.75
CA ALA A 3 -38.19 -7.63 0.44
C ALA A 3 -36.72 -7.28 0.12
N ILE A 4 -36.16 -6.34 0.88
CA ILE A 4 -34.72 -6.11 0.95
C ILE A 4 -34.23 -6.60 2.30
N ALA A 5 -33.66 -7.80 2.29
CA ALA A 5 -33.09 -8.50 3.44
C ALA A 5 -31.75 -9.12 3.06
N ILE A 6 -30.64 -8.37 3.04
CA ILE A 6 -29.28 -8.86 2.78
C ILE A 6 -28.29 -7.86 3.42
N LEU A 7 -27.27 -8.17 4.23
CA LEU A 7 -26.77 -9.42 4.83
C LEU A 7 -25.75 -9.02 5.91
N LYS A 8 -25.76 -9.71 7.05
CA LYS A 8 -24.58 -9.86 7.92
C LYS A 8 -23.45 -10.55 7.13
N SER A 9 -22.20 -10.11 7.31
CA SER A 9 -21.08 -11.05 7.32
C SER A 9 -19.87 -10.49 8.06
N GLN A 10 -19.73 -10.93 9.31
CA GLN A 10 -18.43 -11.14 9.94
C GLN A 10 -17.65 -12.16 9.10
N LYS A 11 -16.36 -11.92 8.84
CA LYS A 11 -15.41 -13.01 8.60
C LYS A 11 -14.03 -12.60 9.10
N ALA A 12 -13.70 -13.16 10.28
CA ALA A 12 -12.34 -13.33 10.74
C ALA A 12 -11.57 -14.22 9.77
N VAL A 13 -10.29 -13.95 9.51
CA VAL A 13 -9.36 -15.00 9.09
C VAL A 13 -7.99 -14.79 9.72
N ASP A 14 -7.59 -15.89 10.34
CA ASP A 14 -6.39 -16.29 11.06
C ASP A 14 -5.08 -16.19 10.25
N ILE A 15 -3.98 -15.99 10.98
CA ILE A 15 -2.60 -15.88 10.50
C ILE A 15 -1.96 -17.26 10.53
N LYS A 16 -1.43 -17.77 9.40
CA LYS A 16 -0.22 -18.63 9.43
C LYS A 16 0.51 -18.74 8.08
N SER A 17 1.70 -18.15 8.08
CA SER A 17 2.98 -18.68 7.55
C SER A 17 3.09 -19.29 6.14
N SER A 18 3.96 -18.61 5.36
CA SER A 18 5.03 -19.21 4.54
C SER A 18 4.67 -19.94 3.25
N ARG A 19 4.74 -19.22 2.12
CA ARG A 19 5.47 -19.74 0.95
C ARG A 19 5.91 -18.61 0.02
N LEU A 20 7.24 -18.55 -0.14
CA LEU A 20 7.97 -17.81 -1.15
C LEU A 20 7.42 -18.07 -2.57
N GLN A 21 7.48 -17.00 -3.36
CA GLN A 21 7.65 -16.94 -4.82
C GLN A 21 6.42 -16.99 -5.76
N VAL A 22 6.24 -15.85 -6.45
CA VAL A 22 6.21 -15.70 -7.93
C VAL A 22 4.91 -16.01 -8.69
N ASP A 23 3.71 -16.01 -8.11
CA ASP A 23 2.48 -16.11 -8.94
C ASP A 23 1.30 -15.29 -8.41
N LYS A 24 1.41 -13.95 -8.42
CA LYS A 24 0.31 -13.04 -7.99
C LYS A 24 -0.02 -11.93 -8.98
N LYS A 25 0.31 -12.06 -10.27
CA LYS A 25 -0.09 -11.08 -11.29
C LYS A 25 -1.61 -11.05 -11.57
N ALA A 26 -2.36 -12.12 -11.28
CA ALA A 26 -3.75 -12.22 -11.76
C ALA A 26 -4.86 -11.89 -10.73
N LYS A 27 -4.57 -11.84 -9.43
CA LYS A 27 -5.65 -11.79 -8.41
C LYS A 27 -5.85 -10.43 -7.73
N ALA A 28 -4.93 -9.49 -7.91
CA ALA A 28 -4.98 -8.18 -7.27
C ALA A 28 -5.79 -7.11 -8.06
N ILE A 29 -6.46 -7.49 -9.14
CA ILE A 29 -7.25 -6.55 -9.97
C ILE A 29 -8.67 -6.32 -9.40
N LYS A 30 -9.13 -7.16 -8.45
CA LYS A 30 -10.56 -7.17 -8.05
C LYS A 30 -10.94 -6.25 -6.86
N GLN A 31 -10.03 -5.38 -6.40
CA GLN A 31 -10.28 -4.53 -5.23
C GLN A 31 -9.72 -3.11 -5.39
N ILE A 32 -9.81 -2.57 -6.60
CA ILE A 32 -9.69 -1.13 -6.84
C ILE A 32 -11.06 -0.55 -6.47
N GLU A 33 -11.30 -0.42 -5.15
CA GLU A 33 -12.26 0.55 -4.65
C GLU A 33 -11.79 1.95 -5.06
N GLU A 34 -12.76 2.78 -5.45
CA GLU A 34 -12.69 4.15 -5.98
C GLU A 34 -11.60 5.06 -5.38
N PHE A 35 -10.36 4.94 -5.86
CA PHE A 35 -9.38 6.01 -5.78
C PHE A 35 -8.85 6.24 -7.20
N ASP A 36 -8.85 7.50 -7.63
CA ASP A 36 -8.22 7.94 -8.88
C ASP A 36 -6.72 8.11 -8.60
N PHE A 37 -6.00 6.99 -8.51
CA PHE A 37 -4.56 6.99 -8.27
C PHE A 37 -3.79 6.46 -9.48
N ASP A 38 -2.60 7.00 -9.68
CA ASP A 38 -1.69 6.56 -10.73
C ASP A 38 -1.27 5.11 -10.49
N ARG A 39 -1.80 4.19 -11.31
CA ARG A 39 -1.49 2.76 -11.22
C ARG A 39 -0.01 2.49 -11.42
N GLU A 40 0.63 3.21 -12.33
CA GLU A 40 2.05 3.07 -12.61
C GLU A 40 2.90 3.52 -11.42
N LEU A 41 2.56 4.67 -10.82
CA LEU A 41 3.21 5.15 -9.60
C LEU A 41 3.00 4.17 -8.44
N PHE A 42 1.79 3.67 -8.24
CA PHE A 42 1.51 2.66 -7.22
C PHE A 42 2.36 1.39 -7.41
N GLU A 43 2.54 0.91 -8.64
CA GLU A 43 3.41 -0.23 -8.90
C GLU A 43 4.88 0.07 -8.57
N LYS A 44 5.40 1.25 -8.96
CA LYS A 44 6.74 1.71 -8.58
C LYS A 44 6.93 1.75 -7.05
N LEU A 45 5.98 2.35 -6.32
CA LEU A 45 6.02 2.43 -4.85
C LEU A 45 5.94 1.04 -4.20
N ARG A 46 5.15 0.13 -4.78
CA ARG A 46 5.04 -1.26 -4.31
C ARG A 46 6.33 -2.04 -4.51
N GLU A 47 7.01 -1.83 -5.64
CA GLU A 47 8.31 -2.43 -5.92
C GLU A 47 9.36 -1.90 -4.94
N LYS A 48 9.44 -0.58 -4.77
CA LYS A 48 10.37 0.05 -3.82
C LYS A 48 10.16 -0.41 -2.39
N ARG A 49 8.90 -0.54 -1.96
CA ARG A 49 8.55 -1.14 -0.67
C ARG A 49 9.06 -2.57 -0.52
N THR A 50 8.96 -3.37 -1.59
CA THR A 50 9.39 -4.77 -1.56
C THR A 50 10.90 -4.88 -1.45
N GLU A 51 11.62 -4.02 -2.17
CA GLU A 51 13.07 -3.89 -2.09
C GLU A 51 13.53 -3.58 -0.67
N LEU A 52 13.00 -2.51 -0.08
CA LEU A 52 13.34 -2.09 1.29
C LEU A 52 12.97 -3.13 2.35
N ALA A 53 11.85 -3.82 2.13
CA ALA A 53 11.40 -4.90 3.00
C ALA A 53 12.37 -6.08 2.96
N SER A 54 12.88 -6.39 1.76
CA SER A 54 13.87 -7.43 1.55
C SER A 54 15.22 -7.06 2.16
N GLU A 55 15.66 -5.81 2.04
CA GLU A 55 16.92 -5.32 2.64
C GLU A 55 16.90 -5.41 4.17
N MET A 56 15.79 -5.03 4.80
CA MET A 56 15.65 -5.11 6.25
C MET A 56 15.22 -6.50 6.75
N GLY A 57 14.89 -7.43 5.86
CA GLY A 57 14.35 -8.75 6.23
C GLY A 57 12.99 -8.70 6.93
N VAL A 58 12.21 -7.64 6.70
CA VAL A 58 10.88 -7.44 7.30
C VAL A 58 9.78 -7.62 6.25
N PRO A 59 8.55 -7.99 6.63
CA PRO A 59 7.42 -7.99 5.70
C PRO A 59 7.11 -6.59 5.14
N ALA A 60 6.80 -6.50 3.85
CA ALA A 60 6.58 -5.22 3.17
C ALA A 60 5.47 -4.34 3.78
N TYR A 61 4.43 -4.95 4.37
CA TYR A 61 3.36 -4.20 5.04
C TYR A 61 3.84 -3.41 6.27
N ILE A 62 5.01 -3.74 6.85
CA ILE A 62 5.60 -3.02 7.98
C ILE A 62 6.08 -1.63 7.56
N ILE A 63 6.64 -1.53 6.35
CA ILE A 63 7.11 -0.27 5.77
C ILE A 63 5.89 0.63 5.52
N PHE A 64 5.05 0.26 4.55
CA PHE A 64 3.79 0.93 4.28
C PHE A 64 2.67 -0.06 3.98
N SER A 65 1.52 0.19 4.61
CA SER A 65 0.28 -0.50 4.32
C SER A 65 -0.18 -0.19 2.89
N ASP A 66 -0.94 -1.12 2.29
CA ASP A 66 -1.53 -0.92 0.95
C ASP A 66 -2.35 0.37 0.85
N LYS A 67 -3.10 0.69 1.92
CA LYS A 67 -3.85 1.95 2.03
C LYS A 67 -2.93 3.16 1.89
N THR A 68 -1.84 3.21 2.66
CA THR A 68 -0.88 4.33 2.61
C THR A 68 -0.22 4.45 1.25
N LEU A 69 0.13 3.33 0.58
CA LEU A 69 0.64 3.38 -0.79
C LEU A 69 -0.36 3.98 -1.78
N LYS A 70 -1.65 3.64 -1.66
CA LYS A 70 -2.71 4.23 -2.50
C LYS A 70 -2.87 5.72 -2.23
N HIS A 71 -2.83 6.13 -0.96
CA HIS A 71 -2.85 7.55 -0.62
C HIS A 71 -1.62 8.28 -1.17
N LEU A 72 -0.41 7.72 -1.05
CA LEU A 72 0.80 8.30 -1.65
C LEU A 72 0.70 8.43 -3.18
N ALA A 73 0.13 7.41 -3.84
CA ALA A 73 -0.07 7.43 -5.30
C ALA A 73 -1.19 8.40 -5.75
N ASN A 74 -2.13 8.74 -4.88
CA ASN A 74 -3.21 9.69 -5.15
C ASN A 74 -2.78 11.13 -4.84
N ASP A 75 -2.14 11.32 -3.69
CA ASP A 75 -1.77 12.62 -3.15
C ASP A 75 -0.48 13.16 -3.78
N MET A 76 0.39 12.26 -4.27
CA MET A 76 1.67 12.58 -4.91
C MET A 76 2.46 13.66 -4.16
N PRO A 77 2.76 13.44 -2.86
CA PRO A 77 3.44 14.44 -2.07
C PRO A 77 4.80 14.77 -2.69
N THR A 78 5.08 16.06 -2.84
CA THR A 78 6.35 16.54 -3.42
C THR A 78 7.36 16.90 -2.34
N ASN A 79 6.89 17.08 -1.11
CA ASN A 79 7.70 17.49 0.04
C ASN A 79 7.46 16.60 1.27
N LYS A 80 8.38 16.71 2.23
CA LYS A 80 8.29 16.04 3.54
C LYS A 80 6.95 16.30 4.24
N GLU A 81 6.52 17.54 4.26
CA GLU A 81 5.34 17.98 5.00
C GLU A 81 4.08 17.33 4.43
N GLU A 82 3.89 17.40 3.11
CA GLU A 82 2.79 16.73 2.41
C GLU A 82 2.81 15.22 2.66
N MET A 83 4.00 14.60 2.61
CA MET A 83 4.12 13.16 2.86
C MET A 83 3.75 12.79 4.30
N LEU A 84 3.93 13.67 5.28
CA LEU A 84 3.51 13.47 6.67
C LEU A 84 2.01 13.72 6.88
N GLU A 85 1.36 14.47 6.00
CA GLU A 85 -0.11 14.61 6.00
C GLU A 85 -0.81 13.34 5.49
N VAL A 86 -0.10 12.50 4.71
CA VAL A 86 -0.62 11.23 4.22
C VAL A 86 -0.92 10.26 5.36
N ASN A 87 -2.16 9.76 5.37
CA ASN A 87 -2.65 8.88 6.42
C ASN A 87 -1.85 7.56 6.50
N GLY A 88 -1.16 7.35 7.63
CA GLY A 88 -0.32 6.17 7.87
C GLY A 88 1.18 6.38 7.61
N VAL A 89 1.59 7.58 7.21
CA VAL A 89 3.00 8.01 7.24
C VAL A 89 3.26 8.76 8.55
N GLY A 90 4.08 8.17 9.42
CA GLY A 90 4.57 8.84 10.62
C GLY A 90 5.99 9.37 10.42
N MET A 91 6.42 10.32 11.24
CA MET A 91 7.79 10.90 11.19
C MET A 91 8.88 9.83 11.13
N LYS A 92 8.82 8.82 12.00
CA LYS A 92 9.82 7.74 12.04
C LYS A 92 9.86 6.88 10.77
N LYS A 93 8.73 6.73 10.07
CA LYS A 93 8.68 6.01 8.79
C LYS A 93 9.19 6.89 7.66
N TYR A 94 8.86 8.18 7.69
CA TYR A 94 9.39 9.16 6.77
C TYR A 94 10.92 9.27 6.88
N GLU A 95 11.48 9.32 8.08
CA GLU A 95 12.95 9.43 8.24
C GLU A 95 13.69 8.19 7.74
N GLN A 96 13.04 7.02 7.71
CA GLN A 96 13.67 5.79 7.25
C GLN A 96 13.43 5.51 5.76
N PHE A 97 12.25 5.85 5.22
CA PHE A 97 11.83 5.47 3.87
C PHE A 97 11.27 6.65 3.06
N GLY A 98 10.96 7.77 3.70
CA GLY A 98 10.29 8.90 3.08
C GLY A 98 11.07 9.47 1.89
N GLU A 99 12.38 9.64 2.03
CA GLU A 99 13.24 10.16 0.95
C GLU A 99 13.25 9.23 -0.27
N GLU A 100 13.32 7.92 -0.08
CA GLU A 100 13.28 6.95 -1.18
C GLU A 100 11.93 6.92 -1.88
N PHE A 101 10.84 7.06 -1.14
CA PHE A 101 9.50 7.12 -1.72
C PHE A 101 9.26 8.46 -2.44
N LEU A 102 9.73 9.58 -1.88
CA LEU A 102 9.71 10.87 -2.56
C LEU A 102 10.52 10.84 -3.85
N ALA A 103 11.68 10.17 -3.87
CA ALA A 103 12.47 10.01 -5.08
C ALA A 103 11.69 9.24 -6.16
N VAL A 104 10.93 8.20 -5.79
CA VAL A 104 10.07 7.45 -6.72
C VAL A 104 8.89 8.29 -7.24
N ILE A 105 8.31 9.15 -6.39
CA ILE A 105 7.20 10.04 -6.78
C ILE A 105 7.68 11.14 -7.72
N ASN A 106 8.89 11.66 -7.51
CA ASN A 106 9.50 12.71 -8.33
C ASN A 106 10.23 12.20 -9.60
N ALA A 107 10.22 10.88 -9.86
CA ALA A 107 10.95 10.23 -10.97
C ALA A 107 10.06 9.83 -12.16
#